data_AF-A0A0B1S7R0-F1
#
_entry.id   AF-A0A0B1S7R0-F1
#
_cell.length_a   1.000
_cell.length_b   1.000
_cell.length_c   1.000
_cell.angle_alpha   90.00
_cell.angle_beta   90.00
_cell.angle_gamma   90.00
#
_symmetry.space_group_name_H-M   'P 1'
#
loop_
_entity.id
_entity.type
_entity.pdbx_description
1 polymer ?
#
loop_
_entity_poly.entity_id
_entity_poly.type
_entity_poly.pdbx_seq_one_letter_code
_entity_poly.pdbx_strand_id
1 'polypeptide(L)'
;LFSACLFRFCSPFAKSKHDGQHSNYETVNGVEGTCCPLCGTLNQWNIQMPGSTYTMSHIAVHGLRRYHMCRDCFVCFKGDYDCVRMKTHFETTHCTIIPKTNNRELLCKLCREVVLKSHLAEHVIEKHLVTGFKSRDPKNQGKLI
;
A
#
# COMPACT_ATOMS: atom_id res chain seq x y z
N LEU A 1 -27.22 -15.22 -14.75
CA LEU A 1 -27.24 -15.69 -13.35
C LEU A 1 -25.95 -16.47 -13.07
N PHE A 2 -24.86 -15.78 -12.74
CA PHE A 2 -23.74 -16.34 -11.95
C PHE A 2 -23.02 -15.14 -11.30
N SER A 3 -23.70 -14.53 -10.33
CA SER A 3 -23.06 -13.60 -9.40
C SER A 3 -22.43 -14.44 -8.30
N ALA A 4 -21.15 -14.74 -8.39
CA ALA A 4 -20.29 -15.00 -7.23
C ALA A 4 -18.94 -15.50 -7.73
N CYS A 5 -17.95 -14.60 -7.80
CA CYS A 5 -16.62 -15.10 -7.54
C CYS A 5 -16.62 -15.76 -6.14
N LEU A 6 -15.82 -16.81 -5.93
CA LEU A 6 -15.86 -17.64 -4.73
C LEU A 6 -15.35 -16.94 -3.45
N PHE A 7 -15.12 -15.62 -3.49
CA PHE A 7 -14.62 -14.87 -2.35
C PHE A 7 -15.70 -14.69 -1.28
N ARG A 8 -15.28 -14.91 -0.03
CA ARG A 8 -16.10 -14.68 1.15
C ARG A 8 -15.74 -13.32 1.75
N PHE A 9 -16.77 -12.58 2.16
CA PHE A 9 -16.63 -11.23 2.72
C PHE A 9 -17.15 -11.20 4.16
N CYS A 10 -16.45 -10.48 5.03
CA CYS A 10 -16.85 -10.32 6.43
C CYS A 10 -18.07 -9.41 6.62
N SER A 11 -18.54 -8.72 5.58
CA SER A 11 -19.74 -7.89 5.64
C SER A 11 -20.52 -7.86 4.32
N PRO A 12 -21.86 -7.68 4.36
CA PRO A 12 -22.67 -7.50 3.15
C PRO A 12 -22.24 -6.29 2.32
N PHE A 13 -21.81 -5.21 2.98
CA PHE A 13 -21.29 -4.02 2.32
C PHE A 13 -20.04 -4.32 1.48
N ALA A 14 -19.08 -5.07 2.03
CA ALA A 14 -17.88 -5.45 1.31
C ALA A 14 -18.20 -6.36 0.11
N LYS A 15 -19.17 -7.28 0.25
CA LYS A 15 -19.66 -8.10 -0.86
C LYS A 15 -20.28 -7.23 -1.96
N SER A 16 -21.23 -6.35 -1.61
CA SER A 16 -21.92 -5.49 -2.58
C SER A 16 -20.95 -4.57 -3.32
N LYS A 17 -19.96 -3.99 -2.61
CA LYS A 17 -18.91 -3.19 -3.22
C LYS A 17 -18.11 -4.02 -4.23
N HIS A 18 -17.75 -5.25 -3.88
CA HIS A 18 -17.01 -6.15 -4.76
C HIS A 18 -17.83 -6.61 -5.98
N ASP A 19 -19.10 -6.96 -5.79
CA ASP A 19 -20.00 -7.31 -6.89
C ASP A 19 -20.12 -6.12 -7.88
N GLY A 20 -20.18 -4.89 -7.37
CA GLY A 20 -20.16 -3.68 -8.20
C GLY A 20 -18.89 -3.53 -9.04
N GLN A 21 -17.74 -4.04 -8.56
CA GLN A 21 -16.49 -4.06 -9.35
C GLN A 21 -16.59 -5.04 -10.52
N HIS A 22 -17.23 -6.20 -10.33
CA HIS A 22 -17.51 -7.13 -11.43
C HIS A 22 -18.41 -6.50 -12.48
N SER A 23 -19.54 -5.91 -12.07
CA SER A 23 -20.48 -5.27 -13.01
C SER A 23 -19.82 -4.15 -13.81
N ASN A 24 -18.98 -3.33 -13.16
CA ASN A 24 -18.25 -2.28 -13.84
C ASN A 24 -17.20 -2.85 -14.81
N TYR A 25 -16.45 -3.87 -14.41
CA TYR A 25 -15.46 -4.52 -15.26
C TYR A 25 -16.10 -5.11 -16.52
N GLU A 26 -17.21 -5.84 -16.36
CA GLU A 26 -17.94 -6.45 -17.47
C GLU A 26 -18.50 -5.39 -18.42
N THR A 27 -19.04 -4.30 -17.88
CA THR A 27 -19.53 -3.17 -18.70
C THR A 27 -18.43 -2.54 -19.55
N VAL A 28 -17.22 -2.41 -19.00
CA VAL A 28 -16.07 -1.80 -19.70
C VAL A 28 -15.42 -2.74 -20.70
N ASN A 29 -15.30 -4.04 -20.37
CA ASN A 29 -14.49 -4.99 -21.14
C ASN A 29 -15.32 -5.99 -21.97
N GLY A 30 -16.64 -6.05 -21.77
CA GLY A 30 -17.53 -7.01 -22.43
C GLY A 30 -17.36 -8.45 -21.97
N VAL A 31 -16.57 -8.70 -20.92
CA VAL A 31 -16.29 -10.03 -20.36
C VAL A 31 -16.21 -9.98 -18.84
N GLU A 32 -16.55 -11.08 -18.18
CA GLU A 32 -16.43 -11.19 -16.73
C GLU A 32 -14.95 -11.13 -16.28
N GLY A 33 -14.68 -10.29 -15.28
CA GLY A 33 -13.34 -10.17 -14.70
C GLY A 33 -13.02 -11.31 -13.75
N THR A 34 -11.80 -11.85 -13.84
CA THR A 34 -11.29 -12.83 -12.87
C THR A 34 -10.66 -12.11 -11.68
N CYS A 35 -10.95 -12.59 -10.45
CA CYS A 35 -10.33 -12.06 -9.23
C CYS A 35 -8.97 -12.72 -8.97
N CYS A 36 -8.05 -11.97 -8.35
CA CYS A 36 -6.82 -12.54 -7.82
C CYS A 36 -7.16 -13.61 -6.77
N PRO A 37 -6.65 -14.86 -6.88
CA PRO A 37 -6.98 -15.94 -5.95
C PRO A 37 -6.47 -15.72 -4.51
N LEU A 38 -5.54 -14.79 -4.31
CA LEU A 38 -4.92 -14.53 -3.00
C LEU A 38 -5.62 -13.43 -2.21
N CYS A 39 -6.20 -12.42 -2.88
CA CYS A 39 -6.79 -11.27 -2.18
C CYS A 39 -8.14 -10.80 -2.75
N GLY A 40 -8.67 -11.44 -3.80
CA GLY A 40 -10.03 -11.19 -4.29
C GLY A 40 -10.21 -9.89 -5.06
N THR A 41 -9.15 -9.19 -5.43
CA THR A 41 -9.28 -7.98 -6.27
C THR A 41 -9.41 -8.34 -7.75
N LEU A 42 -10.23 -7.59 -8.48
CA LEU A 42 -10.27 -7.63 -9.96
C LEU A 42 -9.15 -6.81 -10.60
N ASN A 43 -8.49 -5.92 -9.84
CA ASN A 43 -7.42 -5.08 -10.37
C ASN A 43 -6.10 -5.86 -10.46
N GLN A 44 -5.97 -6.67 -11.51
CA GLN A 44 -4.80 -7.47 -11.81
C GLN A 44 -3.90 -6.74 -12.81
N TRP A 45 -3.07 -5.84 -12.32
CA TRP A 45 -2.09 -5.12 -13.13
C TRP A 45 -0.87 -6.00 -13.46
N ASN A 46 -0.27 -5.72 -14.61
CA ASN A 46 1.00 -6.29 -15.07
C ASN A 46 1.85 -5.15 -15.64
N ILE A 47 3.06 -4.97 -15.14
CA ILE A 47 3.95 -3.87 -15.49
C ILE A 47 5.30 -4.46 -15.89
N GLN A 48 5.72 -4.25 -17.14
CA GLN A 48 7.10 -4.57 -17.56
C GLN A 48 8.06 -3.63 -16.84
N MET A 49 9.03 -4.17 -16.10
CA MET A 49 10.04 -3.34 -15.45
C MET A 49 11.05 -2.85 -16.49
N PRO A 50 11.25 -1.52 -16.64
CA PRO A 50 12.20 -0.98 -17.60
C PRO A 50 13.60 -1.56 -17.42
N GLY A 51 14.25 -1.97 -18.52
CA GLY A 51 15.60 -2.54 -18.50
C GLY A 51 15.68 -3.98 -17.95
N SER A 52 14.56 -4.67 -17.79
CA SER A 52 14.49 -6.06 -17.34
C SER A 52 13.54 -6.86 -18.23
N THR A 53 13.77 -8.18 -18.33
CA THR A 53 12.81 -9.13 -18.92
C THR A 53 11.63 -9.43 -17.98
N TYR A 54 11.67 -8.92 -16.75
CA TYR A 54 10.68 -9.19 -15.70
C TYR A 54 9.42 -8.31 -15.81
N THR A 55 8.28 -8.96 -15.69
CA THR A 55 6.96 -8.33 -15.53
C THR A 55 6.54 -8.42 -14.07
N MET A 56 6.44 -7.27 -13.40
CA MET A 56 5.80 -7.21 -12.09
C MET A 56 4.29 -7.38 -12.27
N SER A 57 3.73 -8.42 -11.68
CA SER A 57 2.29 -8.66 -11.67
C SER A 57 1.71 -8.47 -10.28
N HIS A 58 0.42 -8.15 -10.22
CA HIS A 58 -0.34 -8.15 -8.98
C HIS A 58 -0.11 -9.44 -8.15
N ILE A 59 -0.13 -10.60 -8.82
CA ILE A 59 0.04 -11.90 -8.16
C ILE A 59 1.46 -12.05 -7.59
N ALA A 60 2.49 -11.66 -8.36
CA ALA A 60 3.88 -11.79 -7.94
C ALA A 60 4.18 -11.03 -6.64
N VAL A 61 3.52 -9.87 -6.42
CA VAL A 61 3.70 -9.06 -5.21
C VAL A 61 3.33 -9.80 -3.92
N HIS A 62 2.33 -10.70 -3.96
CA HIS A 62 1.96 -11.51 -2.78
C HIS A 62 3.08 -12.46 -2.34
N GLY A 63 3.95 -12.88 -3.26
CA GLY A 63 5.13 -13.70 -2.97
C GLY A 63 6.26 -12.93 -2.29
N LEU A 64 6.24 -11.59 -2.34
CA LEU A 64 7.31 -10.74 -1.83
C LEU A 64 7.12 -10.37 -0.36
N ARG A 65 8.22 -10.13 0.35
CA ARG A 65 8.21 -9.50 1.68
C ARG A 65 8.07 -8.00 1.51
N ARG A 66 6.93 -7.47 1.89
CA ARG A 66 6.70 -6.03 2.03
C ARG A 66 7.51 -5.48 3.20
N TYR A 67 8.12 -4.32 3.00
CA TYR A 67 8.67 -3.48 4.06
C TYR A 67 8.33 -2.03 3.77
N HIS A 68 8.36 -1.21 4.82
CA HIS A 68 8.22 0.23 4.69
C HIS A 68 9.55 0.91 4.87
N MET A 69 9.71 2.09 4.29
CA MET A 69 10.91 2.88 4.38
C MET A 69 10.54 4.35 4.45
N CYS A 70 11.24 5.11 5.28
CA CYS A 70 11.15 6.56 5.25
C CYS A 70 11.82 7.07 3.97
N ARG A 71 11.08 7.84 3.16
CA ARG A 71 11.57 8.40 1.90
C ARG A 71 12.81 9.28 2.10
N ASP A 72 12.86 9.98 3.23
CA ASP A 72 13.79 11.08 3.44
C ASP A 72 15.08 10.67 4.15
N CYS A 73 15.03 9.69 5.05
CA CYS A 73 16.22 9.19 5.76
C CYS A 73 16.54 7.71 5.50
N PHE A 74 15.75 7.05 4.63
CA PHE A 74 15.93 5.66 4.19
C PHE A 74 15.90 4.58 5.28
N VAL A 75 15.50 4.93 6.52
CA VAL A 75 15.30 3.95 7.60
C VAL A 75 14.20 2.97 7.18
N CYS A 76 14.48 1.68 7.33
CA CYS A 76 13.60 0.59 6.92
C CYS A 76 12.87 -0.06 8.10
N PHE A 77 11.57 -0.27 7.95
CA PHE A 77 10.65 -0.84 8.92
C PHE A 77 10.10 -2.18 8.40
N LYS A 78 10.78 -3.27 8.72
CA LYS A 78 10.39 -4.62 8.29
C LYS A 78 9.24 -5.14 9.14
N GLY A 79 8.16 -5.60 8.51
CA GLY A 79 6.98 -6.12 9.19
C GLY A 79 6.15 -5.05 9.92
N ASP A 80 6.26 -3.78 9.52
CA ASP A 80 5.51 -2.66 10.10
C ASP A 80 4.21 -2.38 9.32
N TYR A 81 3.38 -3.41 9.12
CA TYR A 81 2.27 -3.34 8.17
C TYR A 81 1.28 -2.18 8.44
N ASP A 82 1.01 -1.87 9.71
CA ASP A 82 0.15 -0.76 10.15
C ASP A 82 0.90 0.59 10.29
N CYS A 83 2.14 0.64 9.79
CA CYS A 83 3.05 1.78 9.80
C CYS A 83 3.29 2.38 11.19
N VAL A 84 3.12 1.61 12.28
CA VAL A 84 3.19 2.13 13.65
C VAL A 84 4.59 2.68 13.93
N ARG A 85 5.63 1.88 13.67
CA ARG A 85 7.02 2.29 13.93
C ARG A 85 7.45 3.41 12.98
N MET A 86 7.03 3.34 11.72
CA MET A 86 7.28 4.40 10.75
C MET A 86 6.66 5.74 11.19
N LYS A 87 5.40 5.76 11.64
CA LYS A 87 4.72 6.96 12.15
C LYS A 87 5.43 7.53 13.38
N THR A 88 5.77 6.68 14.35
CA THR A 88 6.51 7.11 15.54
C THR A 88 7.89 7.66 15.18
N HIS A 89 8.62 6.99 14.30
CA HIS A 89 9.89 7.49 13.78
C HIS A 89 9.72 8.86 13.12
N PHE A 90 8.71 9.02 12.25
CA PHE A 90 8.51 10.27 11.54
C PHE A 90 8.15 11.42 12.48
N GLU A 91 7.22 11.18 13.43
CA GLU A 91 6.86 12.19 14.43
C GLU A 91 8.07 12.65 15.24
N THR A 92 8.88 11.71 15.73
CA THR A 92 10.01 12.01 16.63
C THR A 92 11.23 12.56 15.90
N THR A 93 11.46 12.13 14.66
CA THR A 93 12.68 12.46 13.90
C THR A 93 12.46 13.64 12.98
N HIS A 94 11.28 13.74 12.36
CA HIS A 94 11.02 14.64 11.24
C HIS A 94 9.97 15.72 11.54
N CYS A 95 9.26 15.66 12.67
CA CYS A 95 8.35 16.73 13.09
C CYS A 95 8.91 17.57 14.25
N THR A 96 8.33 18.76 14.42
CA THR A 96 8.51 19.62 15.59
C THR A 96 7.14 20.07 16.07
N ILE A 97 6.87 20.00 17.38
CA ILE A 97 5.62 20.48 17.97
C ILE A 97 5.53 22.00 17.84
N ILE A 98 4.35 22.51 17.47
CA ILE A 98 4.06 23.95 17.46
C ILE A 98 3.41 24.31 18.81
N PRO A 99 4.11 25.04 19.71
CA PRO A 99 3.60 25.27 21.07
C PRO A 99 2.32 26.11 21.13
N LYS A 100 2.14 27.01 20.14
CA LYS A 100 1.03 27.97 20.11
C LYS A 100 -0.35 27.32 19.87
N THR A 101 -0.40 26.03 19.54
CA THR A 101 -1.64 25.33 19.15
C THR A 101 -2.05 24.26 20.16
N ASN A 102 -1.69 24.44 21.43
CA ASN A 102 -1.94 23.46 22.49
C ASN A 102 -1.40 22.06 22.13
N ASN A 103 -0.24 22.03 21.46
CA ASN A 103 0.46 20.82 20.99
C ASN A 103 -0.36 19.92 20.05
N ARG A 104 -1.39 20.46 19.38
CA ARG A 104 -2.21 19.72 18.40
C ARG A 104 -1.62 19.70 17.00
N GLU A 105 -0.68 20.59 16.71
CA GLU A 105 -0.06 20.70 15.40
C GLU A 105 1.44 20.41 15.45
N LEU A 106 1.90 19.83 14.35
CA LEU A 106 3.27 19.44 14.09
C LEU A 106 3.73 20.15 12.82
N LEU A 107 4.91 20.76 12.86
CA LEU A 107 5.61 21.19 11.66
C LEU A 107 6.43 20.03 11.11
N CYS A 108 6.15 19.58 9.89
CA CYS A 108 7.03 18.66 9.18
C CYS A 108 8.29 19.40 8.72
N LYS A 109 9.46 19.00 9.20
CA LYS A 109 10.75 19.64 8.88
C LYS A 109 11.18 19.42 7.43
N LEU A 110 10.63 18.40 6.77
CA LEU A 110 11.02 17.97 5.43
C LEU A 110 10.25 18.71 4.34
N CYS A 111 8.91 18.75 4.41
CA CYS A 111 8.05 19.44 3.44
C CYS A 111 7.55 20.81 3.91
N ARG A 112 7.87 21.21 5.16
CA ARG A 112 7.47 22.48 5.79
C ARG A 112 5.97 22.68 6.01
N GLU A 113 5.17 21.63 5.84
CA GLU A 113 3.74 21.66 6.11
C GLU A 113 3.43 21.61 7.61
N VAL A 114 2.39 22.32 8.02
CA VAL A 114 1.78 22.20 9.35
C VAL A 114 0.70 21.14 9.27
N VAL A 115 0.80 20.13 10.16
CA VAL A 115 -0.04 18.94 10.15
C VAL A 115 -0.68 18.79 11.52
N LEU A 116 -2.00 18.60 11.55
CA LEU A 116 -2.70 18.20 12.77
C LEU A 116 -2.19 16.82 13.20
N LYS A 117 -1.92 16.64 14.49
CA LYS A 117 -1.40 15.37 15.02
C LYS A 117 -2.33 14.19 14.70
N SER A 118 -3.65 14.42 14.64
CA SER A 118 -4.64 13.42 14.20
C SER A 118 -4.48 12.99 12.73
N HIS A 119 -3.93 13.84 11.86
CA HIS A 119 -3.74 13.59 10.43
C HIS A 119 -2.30 13.23 10.07
N LEU A 120 -1.41 13.10 11.06
CA LEU A 120 -0.01 12.74 10.80
C LEU A 120 0.11 11.40 10.06
N ALA A 121 -0.74 10.43 10.37
CA ALA A 121 -0.72 9.12 9.72
C ALA A 121 -0.93 9.22 8.20
N GLU A 122 -1.93 9.99 7.78
CA GLU A 122 -2.24 10.23 6.36
C GLU A 122 -1.10 10.97 5.68
N HIS A 123 -0.63 12.07 6.28
CA HIS A 123 0.50 12.85 5.77
C HIS A 123 1.76 11.99 5.52
N VAL A 124 2.11 11.12 6.48
CA VAL A 124 3.27 10.23 6.36
C VAL A 124 3.08 9.22 5.24
N ILE A 125 1.90 8.58 5.18
CA ILE A 125 1.59 7.54 4.18
C ILE A 125 1.63 8.10 2.76
N GLU A 126 1.13 9.31 2.54
CA GLU A 126 1.02 9.88 1.21
C GLU A 126 2.33 10.49 0.70
N LYS A 127 3.12 11.11 1.58
CA LYS A 127 4.26 11.94 1.14
C LYS A 127 5.63 11.38 1.49
N HIS A 128 5.71 10.59 2.55
CA HIS A 128 6.99 10.22 3.17
C HIS A 128 7.21 8.71 3.30
N LEU A 129 6.21 7.91 2.97
CA LEU A 129 6.29 6.45 3.02
C LEU A 129 6.64 5.88 1.65
N VAL A 130 7.72 5.10 1.61
CA VAL A 130 8.00 4.20 0.49
C VAL A 130 7.64 2.78 0.91
N THR A 131 6.81 2.11 0.12
CA THR A 131 6.60 0.66 0.26
C THR A 131 7.59 -0.06 -0.65
N GLY A 132 8.48 -0.84 -0.05
CA GLY A 132 9.41 -1.72 -0.75
C GLY A 132 8.97 -3.17 -0.71
N PHE A 133 9.46 -3.95 -1.67
CA PHE A 133 9.24 -5.40 -1.75
C PHE A 133 10.59 -6.10 -1.90
N LYS A 134 10.78 -7.17 -1.14
CA LYS A 134 11.99 -8.01 -1.19
C LYS A 134 11.62 -9.46 -1.47
N SER A 135 12.42 -10.17 -2.25
CA SER A 135 12.27 -11.62 -2.39
C SER A 135 12.34 -12.34 -1.02
N ARG A 136 11.52 -13.38 -0.86
CA ARG A 136 11.58 -14.30 0.29
C ARG A 136 12.77 -15.24 0.22
N ASP A 137 13.28 -15.48 -0.98
CA ASP A 137 14.37 -16.42 -1.21
C ASP A 137 15.73 -15.71 -0.96
N PRO A 138 16.52 -16.17 0.03
CA PRO A 138 17.80 -15.56 0.36
C PRO A 138 18.86 -15.73 -0.75
N LYS A 139 18.69 -16.69 -1.67
CA LYS A 139 19.55 -16.87 -2.85
C LYS A 139 19.15 -15.94 -3.99
N ASN A 140 17.87 -15.58 -4.05
CA ASN A 140 17.36 -14.53 -4.94
C ASN A 140 17.54 -13.15 -4.30
N GLN A 141 18.69 -12.53 -4.55
CA GLN A 141 19.04 -11.17 -4.12
C GLN A 141 18.21 -10.08 -4.84
N GLY A 142 16.89 -10.25 -4.95
CA GLY A 142 16.05 -9.40 -5.77
C GLY A 142 16.12 -9.70 -7.27
N LYS A 143 16.94 -10.68 -7.68
CA LYS A 143 16.66 -11.44 -8.90
C LYS A 143 15.40 -12.25 -8.62
N LEU A 144 14.40 -12.16 -9.47
CA LEU A 144 13.21 -12.99 -9.43
C LEU A 144 13.24 -13.67 -10.79
N ILE A 145 13.33 -15.00 -10.79
CA ILE A 145 13.47 -15.83 -12.00
C ILE A 145 12.27 -15.60 -12.90
#